data_AF-A0A3N9VT26-F1
#
_entry.id   AF-A0A3N9VT26-F1
#
_cell.length_a   1.000
_cell.length_b   1.000
_cell.length_c   1.000
_cell.angle_alpha   90.00
_cell.angle_beta   90.00
_cell.angle_gamma   90.00
#
_symmetry.space_group_name_H-M   'P 1'
#
loop_
_entity.id
_entity.type
_entity.pdbx_description
1 polymer ?
#
loop_
_entity_poly.entity_id
_entity_poly.type
_entity_poly.pdbx_seq_one_letter_code
_entity_poly.pdbx_strand_id
1 'polypeptide(L)' 'MAKQKPVPVIDLFAGPGGLGEGFSSLTDENSDRRFDLRISIEKDPVAHKTLSLRALFRAFP' A
#
# COMPACT_ATOMS: atom_id res chain seq x y z
N MET A 1 -6.90 -23.44 -9.39
CA MET A 1 -7.05 -23.06 -7.96
C MET A 1 -7.85 -21.77 -7.89
N ALA A 2 -8.70 -21.58 -6.87
CA ALA A 2 -9.50 -20.36 -6.77
C ALA A 2 -8.59 -19.14 -6.54
N LYS A 3 -8.74 -18.09 -7.35
CA LYS A 3 -7.99 -16.83 -7.20
C LYS A 3 -8.26 -16.25 -5.81
N GLN A 4 -7.25 -16.25 -4.93
CA GLN A 4 -7.39 -15.63 -3.61
C GLN A 4 -7.47 -14.12 -3.80
N LYS A 5 -8.50 -13.50 -3.21
CA LYS A 5 -8.62 -12.03 -3.24
C LYS A 5 -7.49 -11.42 -2.40
N PRO A 6 -6.95 -10.26 -2.80
CA PRO A 6 -5.94 -9.57 -2.01
C PRO A 6 -6.43 -9.27 -0.59
N VAL A 7 -5.52 -9.37 0.39
CA VAL A 7 -5.83 -9.02 1.78
C VAL A 7 -5.89 -7.49 1.91
N PRO A 8 -7.01 -6.90 2.34
CA PRO A 8 -7.09 -5.45 2.53
C PRO A 8 -6.26 -5.01 3.73
N VAL A 9 -5.48 -3.94 3.57
CA VAL A 9 -4.60 -3.41 4.62
C VAL A 9 -4.98 -1.97 4.99
N ILE A 10 -5.06 -1.70 6.29
CA ILE A 10 -5.15 -0.37 6.88
C ILE A 10 -3.88 -0.16 7.70
N ASP A 11 -3.09 0.84 7.32
CA ASP A 11 -1.79 1.15 7.92
C ASP A 11 -1.94 2.33 8.90
N LEU A 12 -1.67 2.08 10.18
CA LEU A 12 -1.76 3.08 11.25
C LEU A 12 -0.35 3.49 11.66
N PHE A 13 -0.11 4.80 11.77
CA PHE A 13 1.23 5.36 12.00
C PHE A 13 2.20 5.02 10.86
N ALA A 14 1.72 5.22 9.64
CA ALA A 14 2.38 4.76 8.42
C ALA A 14 3.76 5.41 8.18
N GLY A 15 4.07 6.52 8.86
CA GLY A 15 5.27 7.30 8.61
C GLY A 15 5.34 7.67 7.11
N PRO A 16 6.52 7.59 6.46
CA PRO A 16 6.64 7.86 5.03
C PRO A 16 6.11 6.71 4.14
N GLY A 17 5.57 5.63 4.70
CA GLY A 17 4.90 4.54 3.97
C GLY A 17 5.75 3.33 3.59
N GLY A 18 6.93 3.16 4.18
CA GLY A 18 7.84 2.06 3.82
C GLY A 18 7.24 0.67 3.98
N LEU A 19 6.43 0.45 5.03
CA LEU A 19 5.71 -0.81 5.24
C LEU A 19 4.72 -1.09 4.11
N GLY A 20 3.90 -0.10 3.75
CA GLY A 20 2.91 -0.24 2.67
C GLY A 20 3.53 -0.51 1.30
N GLU A 21 4.72 0.02 1.02
CA GLU A 21 5.49 -0.31 -0.18
C GLU A 21 6.00 -1.76 -0.14
N GLY A 22 6.50 -2.21 1.01
CA GLY A 22 6.89 -3.61 1.22
C GLY A 22 5.74 -4.59 1.01
N PHE A 23 4.52 -4.25 1.46
CA PHE A 23 3.34 -5.06 1.17
C PHE A 23 2.95 -5.02 -0.33
N SER A 24 3.10 -3.86 -0.97
CA SER A 24 2.75 -3.68 -2.39
C SER A 24 3.71 -4.40 -3.35
N SER A 25 4.94 -4.68 -2.93
CA SER A 25 5.91 -5.44 -3.73
C SER A 25 5.66 -6.95 -3.75
N LEU A 26 4.82 -7.47 -2.85
CA LEU A 26 4.51 -8.89 -2.77
C LEU A 26 3.42 -9.28 -3.77
N THR A 27 3.83 -10.01 -4.80
CA THR A 27 2.93 -10.61 -5.80
C THR A 27 2.84 -12.12 -5.65
N ASP A 28 1.78 -12.70 -6.17
CA ASP A 28 1.65 -14.15 -6.32
C ASP A 28 2.33 -14.67 -7.60
N GLU A 29 2.16 -15.96 -7.86
CA GLU A 29 2.64 -16.66 -9.06
C GLU A 29 2.07 -16.12 -10.39
N ASN A 30 0.95 -15.39 -10.34
CA ASN A 30 0.31 -14.77 -11.50
C ASN A 30 0.64 -13.28 -11.61
N SER A 31 1.60 -12.77 -10.82
CA SER A 31 1.91 -11.34 -10.69
C SER A 31 0.76 -10.49 -10.14
N ASP A 32 -0.26 -11.10 -9.52
CA ASP A 32 -1.33 -10.37 -8.84
C ASP A 32 -0.84 -9.93 -7.45
N ARG A 33 -1.25 -8.74 -7.00
CA ARG A 33 -0.87 -8.25 -5.66
C ARG A 33 -1.51 -9.12 -4.57
N ARG A 34 -0.71 -9.56 -3.60
CA ARG A 34 -1.18 -10.33 -2.44
C ARG A 34 -1.94 -9.46 -1.43
N PHE A 35 -1.58 -8.18 -1.37
CA PHE A 35 -2.13 -7.20 -0.43
C PHE A 35 -2.67 -5.99 -1.17
N ASP A 36 -3.77 -5.45 -0.66
CA ASP A 36 -4.46 -4.30 -1.20
C ASP A 36 -4.47 -3.19 -0.16
N LEU A 37 -3.52 -2.26 -0.29
CA LEU A 37 -3.37 -1.14 0.62
C LEU A 37 -4.49 -0.13 0.40
N ARG A 38 -5.42 -0.04 1.36
CA ARG A 38 -6.61 0.81 1.24
C ARG A 38 -6.38 2.20 1.80
N ILE A 39 -5.88 2.27 3.02
CA ILE A 39 -5.77 3.52 3.79
C ILE A 39 -4.45 3.49 4.56
N SER A 40 -3.73 4.61 4.56
CA SER A 40 -2.59 4.87 5.42
C SER A 40 -2.86 6.14 6.23
N ILE A 41 -2.68 6.09 7.55
CA ILE A 41 -2.93 7.20 8.46
C ILE A 41 -1.61 7.63 9.09
N GLU A 42 -1.29 8.92 8.97
CA GLU A 42 -0.10 9.53 9.56
C GLU A 42 -0.40 10.96 10.02
N LYS A 43 0.17 11.34 11.18
CA LYS A 43 0.03 12.66 11.79
C LYS A 43 1.11 13.62 11.31
N ASP A 44 2.35 13.14 11.12
CA ASP A 44 3.46 13.98 10.69
C ASP A 44 3.19 14.53 9.27
N PRO A 45 3.16 15.86 9.08
CA PRO A 45 2.80 16.45 7.79
C PRO A 45 3.77 16.12 6.64
N VAL A 46 5.06 15.90 6.93
CA VAL A 46 6.07 15.62 5.90
C VAL A 46 5.93 14.17 5.42
N ALA A 47 5.78 13.25 6.36
CA ALA A 47 5.50 11.85 6.11
C ALA A 47 4.15 11.67 5.39
N HIS A 48 3.10 12.37 5.82
CA HIS A 48 1.79 12.38 5.17
C HIS A 48 1.86 12.87 3.70
N LYS A 49 2.63 13.92 3.41
CA LYS A 49 2.85 14.37 2.02
C LYS A 49 3.52 13.28 1.18
N THR A 50 4.47 12.54 1.76
CA THR A 50 5.11 11.40 1.10
C THR A 50 4.09 10.29 0.80
N LEU A 51 3.25 9.93 1.77
CA LEU A 51 2.15 8.97 1.58
C LEU A 51 1.20 9.40 0.47
N SER A 52 0.81 10.69 0.45
CA SER A 52 -0.11 11.25 -0.54
C SER A 52 0.47 11.17 -1.95
N LEU A 53 1.75 11.53 -2.12
CA LEU A 53 2.46 11.42 -3.38
C LEU A 53 2.52 9.97 -3.86
N ARG A 54 2.91 9.04 -2.99
CA ARG A 54 2.96 7.61 -3.30
C ARG A 54 1.59 7.05 -3.67
N ALA A 55 0.54 7.46 -2.96
CA ALA A 55 -0.84 7.06 -3.25
C ALA A 55 -1.28 7.54 -4.65
N LEU A 56 -0.91 8.76 -5.04
CA LEU A 56 -1.16 9.28 -6.39
C LEU A 56 -0.49 8.41 -7.46
N PHE A 57 0.81 8.13 -7.34
CA PHE A 57 1.53 7.30 -8.32
C PHE A 57 0.99 5.86 -8.40
N ARG A 58 0.47 5.30 -7.31
CA ARG A 58 -0.18 3.98 -7.34
C ARG A 58 -1.55 4.00 -8.03
N ALA A 59 -2.26 5.12 -7.99
CA ALA A 59 -3.58 5.27 -8.60
C ALA A 59 -3.52 5.50 -10.12
N PHE A 60 -2.40 6.04 -10.62
CA PHE A 60 -2.19 6.37 -12.04
C PHE A 60 -0.92 5.69 -12.58
N PRO A 61 -0.96 4.37 -12.86
CA PRO A 61 0.17 3.62 -13.42
C PRO A 61 0.51 4.00 -14.86
#